data_AF-A0A9P6Q4T0-F1
#
_entry.id   AF-A0A9P6Q4T0-F1
#
_cell.length_a   1.000
_cell.length_b   1.000
_cell.length_c   1.000
_cell.angle_alpha   90.00
_cell.angle_beta   90.00
_cell.angle_gamma   90.00
#
_symmetry.space_group_name_H-M   'P 1'
#
loop_
_entity.id
_entity.type
_entity.pdbx_description
1 polymer ?
#
loop_
_entity_poly.entity_id
_entity_poly.type
_entity_poly.pdbx_seq_one_letter_code
_entity_poly.pdbx_strand_id
1 'polypeptide(L)'
;MSLLRVASRSLLLKARPSPALFGAAHATATRTTAANVRYLFLSPICHAGRPKIYTKTGDKGTSALFTGERRPKDDEVFEALGTNDELASAIGLAREFCIDQPSPDLSHMILQLEQIQCLLQDIGSNIATPRDSSAATAARLARTEFDADGQHVQDLEQWIDRMDQELPPLTSFILPSGGKAAASLHIARTTCRRTERRVAPMAQEHRVDQSVAIYLNRLSDYLFTCARYAAMKGGFKEVAYKKPRPPRAKRGTKASAPSSSNDEDV
;
A
#
# COMPACT_ATOMS: atom_id res chain seq x y z
N MET A 1 19.67 7.73 -47.11
CA MET A 1 21.14 7.54 -47.10
C MET A 1 21.52 6.97 -45.74
N SER A 2 22.10 5.76 -45.75
CA SER A 2 22.78 4.99 -44.68
C SER A 2 21.99 4.69 -43.38
N LEU A 3 21.40 3.52 -43.13
CA LEU A 3 21.82 2.09 -43.07
C LEU A 3 22.80 1.71 -41.92
N LEU A 4 22.24 0.95 -40.96
CA LEU A 4 22.73 -0.27 -40.27
C LEU A 4 24.17 -0.35 -39.69
N ARG A 5 24.28 -0.83 -38.43
CA ARG A 5 24.76 -2.21 -38.12
C ARG A 5 24.72 -2.57 -36.63
N VAL A 6 24.23 -3.79 -36.40
CA VAL A 6 24.33 -4.64 -35.21
C VAL A 6 25.73 -5.28 -35.14
N ALA A 7 26.25 -5.54 -33.93
CA ALA A 7 27.24 -6.59 -33.71
C ALA A 7 27.22 -7.14 -32.27
N SER A 8 26.76 -8.39 -32.14
CA SER A 8 27.00 -9.29 -31.00
C SER A 8 28.47 -9.73 -30.95
N ARG A 9 28.99 -10.00 -29.75
CA ARG A 9 29.98 -11.07 -29.55
C ARG A 9 29.85 -11.71 -28.17
N SER A 10 29.51 -12.99 -28.23
CA SER A 10 29.49 -13.98 -27.16
C SER A 10 30.90 -14.59 -27.01
N LEU A 11 31.33 -14.93 -25.80
CA LEU A 11 32.38 -15.93 -25.60
C LEU A 11 32.18 -16.69 -24.27
N LEU A 12 31.93 -17.99 -24.47
CA LEU A 12 31.85 -19.13 -23.57
C LEU A 12 32.92 -19.16 -22.46
N LEU A 13 32.56 -19.45 -21.20
CA LEU A 13 32.31 -20.77 -20.57
C LEU A 13 33.60 -21.51 -20.18
N LYS A 14 33.82 -21.72 -18.87
CA LYS A 14 34.26 -23.02 -18.32
C LYS A 14 33.99 -23.15 -16.83
N ALA A 15 33.55 -24.35 -16.46
CA ALA A 15 32.86 -24.72 -15.24
C ALA A 15 33.74 -25.60 -14.32
N ARG A 16 33.52 -25.47 -12.99
CA ARG A 16 33.52 -26.51 -11.92
C ARG A 16 34.85 -27.30 -11.67
N PRO A 17 34.99 -28.12 -10.58
CA PRO A 17 34.07 -28.46 -9.46
C PRO A 17 34.66 -28.37 -8.03
N SER A 18 33.81 -28.58 -7.02
CA SER A 18 34.14 -28.97 -5.63
C SER A 18 34.40 -30.49 -5.53
N PRO A 19 35.04 -31.00 -4.46
CA PRO A 19 34.26 -31.83 -3.52
C PRO A 19 34.68 -31.73 -2.03
N ALA A 20 33.80 -32.27 -1.19
CA ALA A 20 33.86 -32.39 0.27
C ALA A 20 34.88 -33.43 0.79
N LEU A 21 35.19 -33.40 2.10
CA LEU A 21 35.07 -34.53 3.06
C LEU A 21 35.80 -34.26 4.40
N PHE A 22 35.05 -34.47 5.50
CA PHE A 22 35.39 -35.13 6.77
C PHE A 22 36.70 -34.83 7.55
N GLY A 23 36.54 -34.61 8.86
CA GLY A 23 37.61 -34.88 9.83
C GLY A 23 37.33 -34.30 11.22
N ALA A 24 36.59 -35.03 12.07
CA ALA A 24 36.52 -34.78 13.49
C ALA A 24 37.85 -35.19 14.18
N ALA A 25 38.41 -34.36 15.04
CA ALA A 25 39.46 -34.77 15.97
C ALA A 25 39.49 -33.91 17.25
N HIS A 26 39.11 -34.57 18.35
CA HIS A 26 39.61 -34.45 19.71
C HIS A 26 39.79 -33.08 20.39
N ALA A 27 38.95 -32.89 21.40
CA ALA A 27 39.23 -32.06 22.56
C ALA A 27 40.44 -32.60 23.34
N THR A 28 41.43 -31.75 23.56
CA THR A 28 42.39 -31.86 24.67
C THR A 28 42.49 -30.50 25.35
N ALA A 29 42.03 -30.48 26.60
CA ALA A 29 42.17 -29.34 27.48
C ALA A 29 43.63 -29.20 27.92
N THR A 30 44.25 -28.06 27.64
CA THR A 30 45.50 -27.65 28.27
C THR A 30 45.39 -26.22 28.79
N ARG A 31 45.30 -26.16 30.13
CA ARG A 31 45.78 -25.12 31.05
C ARG A 31 46.05 -23.72 30.48
N THR A 32 45.14 -22.84 30.85
CA THR A 32 45.33 -21.44 31.28
C THR A 32 46.78 -20.97 31.40
N THR A 33 47.18 -20.07 30.51
CA THR A 33 48.22 -19.07 30.77
C THR A 33 47.60 -17.69 30.65
N ALA A 34 47.81 -16.88 31.68
CA ALA A 34 47.29 -15.53 31.80
C ALA A 34 47.85 -14.64 30.68
N ALA A 35 47.03 -14.33 29.69
CA ALA A 35 47.35 -13.35 28.65
C ALA A 35 46.47 -12.11 28.85
N ASN A 36 47.12 -11.04 29.32
CA ASN A 36 46.76 -9.63 29.23
C ASN A 36 45.44 -9.31 28.48
N VAL A 37 44.34 -9.24 29.22
CA VAL A 37 43.15 -8.51 28.75
C VAL A 37 43.45 -7.02 28.93
N ARG A 38 44.07 -6.40 27.92
CA ARG A 38 43.98 -4.95 27.76
C ARG A 38 42.50 -4.63 27.56
N TYR A 39 41.86 -4.12 28.60
CA TYR A 39 40.62 -3.36 28.43
C TYR A 39 40.93 -2.23 27.45
N LEU A 40 40.57 -2.40 26.19
CA LEU A 40 40.37 -1.28 25.28
C LEU A 40 39.23 -0.48 25.92
N PHE A 41 39.60 0.57 26.67
CA PHE A 41 38.69 1.66 26.95
C PHE A 41 38.14 2.11 25.60
N LEU A 42 36.89 1.72 25.30
CA LEU A 42 36.13 2.31 24.21
C LEU A 42 36.08 3.80 24.52
N SER A 43 36.90 4.58 23.81
CA SER A 43 36.75 6.02 23.76
C SER A 43 35.28 6.34 23.48
N PRO A 44 34.67 7.33 24.16
CA PRO A 44 33.31 7.73 23.85
C PRO A 44 33.25 8.07 22.37
N ILE A 45 32.40 7.36 21.61
CA ILE A 45 32.15 7.69 20.22
C ILE A 45 31.56 9.10 20.21
N CYS A 46 32.38 10.08 19.88
CA CYS A 46 31.96 11.46 19.65
C CYS A 46 30.89 11.45 18.56
N HIS A 47 29.61 11.63 18.92
CA HIS A 47 28.47 11.65 17.99
C HIS A 47 28.37 12.96 17.17
N ALA A 48 29.48 13.67 16.98
CA ALA A 48 29.50 14.88 16.17
C ALA A 48 29.30 14.50 14.69
N GLY A 49 28.15 14.84 14.12
CA GLY A 49 27.90 14.73 12.68
C GLY A 49 26.65 13.95 12.25
N ARG A 50 25.85 13.39 13.16
CA ARG A 50 24.54 12.83 12.76
C ARG A 50 23.53 13.97 12.60
N PRO A 51 22.91 14.15 11.41
CA PRO A 51 21.81 15.10 11.27
C PRO A 51 20.71 14.73 12.27
N LYS A 52 20.26 15.70 13.07
CA LYS A 52 19.17 15.48 14.00
C LYS A 52 17.87 15.31 13.20
N ILE A 53 17.10 14.30 13.56
CA ILE A 53 15.78 14.05 12.93
C ILE A 53 14.82 15.23 13.20
N TYR A 54 14.88 15.82 14.39
CA TYR A 54 14.06 16.99 14.74
C TYR A 54 14.83 18.30 14.64
N THR A 55 14.20 19.32 14.03
CA THR A 55 14.79 20.66 13.87
C THR A 55 14.08 21.74 14.69
N LYS A 56 12.92 21.45 15.28
CA LYS A 56 12.03 22.39 15.99
C LYS A 56 11.48 23.55 15.14
N THR A 57 11.82 23.60 13.84
CA THR A 57 11.33 24.65 12.93
C THR A 57 9.82 24.59 12.68
N GLY A 58 9.17 23.46 13.02
CA GLY A 58 7.73 23.27 12.90
C GLY A 58 6.93 23.43 14.18
N ASP A 59 7.55 23.86 15.28
CA ASP A 59 6.89 23.99 16.60
C ASP A 59 5.83 25.09 16.63
N LYS A 60 5.94 26.07 15.71
CA LYS A 60 4.97 27.15 15.51
C LYS A 60 3.80 26.77 14.58
N GLY A 61 3.63 25.48 14.28
CA GLY A 61 2.51 25.00 13.46
C GLY A 61 2.67 25.18 11.94
N THR A 62 3.86 25.53 11.43
CA THR A 62 4.14 25.62 9.98
C THR A 62 5.16 24.59 9.53
N SER A 63 5.18 24.26 8.24
CA SER A 63 6.20 23.41 7.62
C SER A 63 6.56 23.94 6.24
N ALA A 64 7.68 23.48 5.68
CA ALA A 64 8.13 23.87 4.34
C ALA A 64 7.74 22.79 3.32
N LEU A 65 7.22 23.22 2.17
CA LEU A 65 7.00 22.39 0.98
C LEU A 65 8.32 22.10 0.27
N PHE A 66 8.30 21.21 -0.73
CA PHE A 66 9.47 20.89 -1.54
C PHE A 66 9.97 22.10 -2.35
N THR A 67 9.09 23.06 -2.65
CA THR A 67 9.42 24.35 -3.27
C THR A 67 10.20 25.29 -2.33
N GLY A 68 10.21 25.02 -1.02
CA GLY A 68 10.74 25.89 0.03
C GLY A 68 9.72 26.87 0.62
N GLU A 69 8.53 26.97 0.02
CA GLU A 69 7.42 27.76 0.54
C GLU A 69 6.97 27.21 1.90
N ARG A 70 6.71 28.09 2.88
CA ARG A 70 6.21 27.68 4.20
C ARG A 70 4.71 27.90 4.31
N ARG A 71 3.98 26.85 4.69
CA ARG A 71 2.54 26.89 4.92
C ARG A 71 2.18 26.37 6.33
N PRO A 72 1.01 26.74 6.88
CA PRO A 72 0.44 26.11 8.07
C PRO A 72 0.31 24.59 7.88
N LYS A 73 0.48 23.79 8.94
CA LYS A 73 0.43 22.31 8.87
C LYS A 73 -0.96 21.74 8.58
N ASP A 74 -2.00 22.53 8.78
CA ASP A 74 -3.40 22.24 8.45
C ASP A 74 -3.79 22.67 7.03
N ASP A 75 -2.83 23.17 6.24
CA ASP A 75 -3.00 23.40 4.80
C ASP A 75 -3.30 22.09 4.06
N GLU A 76 -4.15 22.17 3.05
CA GLU A 76 -4.63 21.00 2.29
C GLU A 76 -3.49 20.19 1.65
N VAL A 77 -2.37 20.84 1.28
CA VAL A 77 -1.21 20.16 0.71
C VAL A 77 -0.62 19.20 1.75
N PHE A 78 -0.53 19.63 3.02
CA PHE A 78 -0.03 18.77 4.09
C PHE A 78 -1.02 17.70 4.51
N GLU A 79 -2.33 17.95 4.44
CA GLU A 79 -3.36 16.91 4.64
C GLU A 79 -3.28 15.84 3.53
N ALA A 80 -3.10 16.25 2.27
CA ALA A 80 -2.89 15.32 1.16
C ALA A 80 -1.58 14.52 1.31
N LEU A 81 -0.48 15.17 1.70
CA LEU A 81 0.79 14.51 2.00
C LEU A 81 0.67 13.50 3.15
N GLY A 82 0.05 13.92 4.25
CA GLY A 82 -0.11 13.07 5.44
C GLY A 82 -0.99 11.85 5.15
N THR A 83 -2.08 12.02 4.41
CA THR A 83 -2.94 10.89 4.03
C THR A 83 -2.27 9.97 3.00
N ASN A 84 -1.38 10.48 2.14
CA ASN A 84 -0.55 9.66 1.25
C ASN A 84 0.49 8.84 2.01
N ASP A 85 1.14 9.43 3.00
CA ASP A 85 2.09 8.72 3.89
C ASP A 85 1.38 7.65 4.76
N GLU A 86 0.17 7.96 5.23
CA GLU A 86 -0.68 6.99 5.94
C GLU A 86 -1.07 5.81 5.04
N LEU A 87 -1.34 6.05 3.75
CA LEU A 87 -1.59 5.01 2.77
C LEU A 87 -0.34 4.13 2.57
N ALA A 88 0.82 4.74 2.35
CA ALA A 88 2.08 4.00 2.17
C ALA A 88 2.39 3.12 3.39
N SER A 89 2.13 3.63 4.60
CA SER A 89 2.27 2.89 5.86
C SER A 89 1.27 1.72 5.97
N ALA A 90 0.01 1.94 5.58
CA ALA A 90 -1.01 0.90 5.58
C ALA A 90 -0.69 -0.22 4.58
N ILE A 91 -0.15 0.11 3.40
CA ILE A 91 0.34 -0.85 2.42
C ILE A 91 1.54 -1.63 2.97
N GLY A 92 2.48 -0.96 3.63
CA GLY A 92 3.61 -1.62 4.28
C GLY A 92 3.16 -2.67 5.29
N LEU A 93 2.21 -2.32 6.18
CA LEU A 93 1.66 -3.29 7.13
C LEU A 93 0.96 -4.46 6.42
N ALA A 94 0.19 -4.18 5.36
CA ALA A 94 -0.48 -5.22 4.60
C ALA A 94 0.51 -6.17 3.91
N ARG A 95 1.62 -5.63 3.39
CA ARG A 95 2.71 -6.39 2.79
C ARG A 95 3.35 -7.35 3.80
N GLU A 96 3.63 -6.91 5.02
CA GLU A 96 4.17 -7.79 6.08
C GLU A 96 3.22 -8.95 6.40
N PHE A 97 1.90 -8.69 6.48
CA PHE A 97 0.93 -9.78 6.67
C PHE A 97 0.85 -10.73 5.47
N CYS A 98 1.13 -10.27 4.25
CA CYS A 98 1.22 -11.13 3.08
C CYS A 98 2.49 -12.00 3.10
N ILE A 99 3.62 -11.47 3.59
CA ILE A 99 4.87 -12.22 3.77
C ILE A 99 4.70 -13.32 4.82
N ASP A 100 4.05 -13.02 5.93
CA ASP A 100 3.79 -13.97 7.01
C ASP A 100 2.76 -15.06 6.62
N GLN A 101 2.00 -14.84 5.55
CA GLN A 101 0.99 -15.80 5.09
C GLN A 101 1.66 -16.97 4.36
N PRO A 102 1.37 -18.24 4.73
CA PRO A 102 1.97 -19.41 4.09
C PRO A 102 1.35 -19.66 2.69
N SER A 103 1.82 -18.94 1.67
CA SER A 103 1.41 -19.15 0.28
C SER A 103 2.51 -18.70 -0.71
N PRO A 104 3.07 -19.61 -1.54
CA PRO A 104 4.13 -19.25 -2.48
C PRO A 104 3.66 -18.29 -3.59
N ASP A 105 2.36 -18.26 -3.85
CA ASP A 105 1.75 -17.51 -4.95
C ASP A 105 1.63 -16.00 -4.69
N LEU A 106 1.90 -15.52 -3.46
CA LEU A 106 1.82 -14.10 -3.14
C LEU A 106 3.10 -13.31 -3.47
N SER A 107 4.18 -13.98 -3.89
CA SER A 107 5.49 -13.37 -4.10
C SER A 107 5.46 -12.17 -5.06
N HIS A 108 4.72 -12.29 -6.17
CA HIS A 108 4.60 -11.18 -7.13
C HIS A 108 3.82 -10.00 -6.54
N MET A 109 2.73 -10.27 -5.81
CA MET A 109 1.94 -9.23 -5.16
C MET A 109 2.75 -8.49 -4.10
N ILE A 110 3.60 -9.19 -3.33
CA ILE A 110 4.48 -8.57 -2.33
C ILE A 110 5.46 -7.57 -2.97
N LEU A 111 6.04 -7.93 -4.13
CA LEU A 111 6.92 -7.04 -4.89
C LEU A 111 6.16 -5.85 -5.49
N GLN A 112 4.94 -6.07 -5.96
CA GLN A 112 4.08 -4.99 -6.47
C GLN A 112 3.71 -4.01 -5.36
N LEU A 113 3.37 -4.48 -4.16
CA LEU A 113 3.07 -3.61 -3.01
C LEU A 113 4.30 -2.77 -2.61
N GLU A 114 5.50 -3.33 -2.69
CA GLU A 114 6.75 -2.59 -2.48
C GLU A 114 6.96 -1.52 -3.55
N GLN A 115 6.76 -1.88 -4.83
CA GLN A 115 6.83 -0.91 -5.93
C GLN A 115 5.82 0.23 -5.75
N ILE A 116 4.60 -0.07 -5.30
CA ILE A 116 3.57 0.94 -5.00
C ILE A 116 4.02 1.86 -3.86
N GLN A 117 4.68 1.36 -2.80
CA GLN A 117 5.21 2.24 -1.75
C GLN A 117 6.24 3.24 -2.30
N CYS A 118 7.09 2.82 -3.25
CA CYS A 118 7.99 3.73 -3.96
C CYS A 118 7.22 4.77 -4.78
N LEU A 119 6.21 4.34 -5.55
CA LEU A 119 5.39 5.27 -6.35
C LEU A 119 4.59 6.27 -5.48
N LEU A 120 4.18 5.87 -4.27
CA LEU A 120 3.55 6.79 -3.32
C LEU A 120 4.53 7.85 -2.80
N GLN A 121 5.84 7.56 -2.76
CA GLN A 121 6.86 8.58 -2.48
C GLN A 121 6.98 9.60 -3.62
N ASP A 122 6.87 9.14 -4.87
CA ASP A 122 6.86 10.02 -6.05
C ASP A 122 5.60 10.88 -6.09
N ILE A 123 4.43 10.29 -5.82
CA ILE A 123 3.17 11.02 -5.63
C ILE A 123 3.29 12.06 -4.51
N GLY A 124 3.90 11.70 -3.38
CA GLY A 124 4.17 12.64 -2.30
C GLY A 124 5.05 13.82 -2.76
N SER A 125 6.04 13.56 -3.61
CA SER A 125 6.91 14.61 -4.17
C SER A 125 6.14 15.54 -5.13
N ASN A 126 5.21 15.00 -5.92
CA ASN A 126 4.30 15.78 -6.77
C ASN A 126 3.38 16.68 -5.93
N ILE A 127 2.70 16.11 -4.93
CA ILE A 127 1.80 16.86 -4.03
C ILE A 127 2.56 17.96 -3.29
N ALA A 128 3.80 17.68 -2.83
CA ALA A 128 4.65 18.65 -2.14
C ALA A 128 5.20 19.77 -3.05
N THR A 129 4.91 19.72 -4.35
CA THR A 129 5.34 20.71 -5.35
C THR A 129 4.15 21.30 -6.11
N PRO A 130 3.25 22.05 -5.44
CA PRO A 130 2.06 22.59 -6.09
C PRO A 130 2.41 23.48 -7.30
N ARG A 131 1.74 23.25 -8.43
CA ARG A 131 1.97 23.95 -9.70
C ARG A 131 1.62 25.44 -9.65
N ASP A 132 0.75 25.83 -8.73
CA ASP A 132 0.35 27.22 -8.46
C ASP A 132 1.30 27.97 -7.52
N SER A 133 2.28 27.29 -6.92
CA SER A 133 3.28 27.93 -6.06
C SER A 133 4.17 28.86 -6.88
N SER A 134 4.29 30.13 -6.46
CA SER A 134 5.23 31.08 -7.09
C SER A 134 6.71 30.68 -6.95
N ALA A 135 7.02 29.71 -6.08
CA ALA A 135 8.35 29.15 -5.88
C ALA A 135 8.62 27.86 -6.69
N ALA A 136 7.61 27.35 -7.41
CA ALA A 136 7.75 26.20 -8.30
C ALA A 136 8.47 26.60 -9.59
N THR A 137 9.70 26.11 -9.77
CA THR A 137 10.45 26.30 -11.01
C THR A 137 10.09 25.19 -12.01
N ALA A 138 10.20 25.48 -13.32
CA ALA A 138 9.97 24.47 -14.36
C ALA A 138 10.81 23.19 -14.15
N ALA A 139 12.05 23.35 -13.69
CA ALA A 139 12.94 22.22 -13.37
C ALA A 139 12.46 21.39 -12.18
N ARG A 140 11.83 21.99 -11.16
CA ARG A 140 11.23 21.25 -10.04
C ARG A 140 9.99 20.49 -10.51
N LEU A 141 9.11 21.16 -11.27
CA LEU A 141 7.88 20.54 -11.78
C LEU A 141 8.18 19.35 -12.68
N ALA A 142 9.17 19.45 -13.57
CA ALA A 142 9.60 18.33 -14.41
C ALA A 142 10.21 17.16 -13.60
N ARG A 143 10.85 17.44 -12.45
CA ARG A 143 11.43 16.41 -11.58
C ARG A 143 10.41 15.70 -10.70
N THR A 144 9.26 16.32 -10.47
CA THR A 144 8.18 15.78 -9.65
C THR A 144 6.95 15.43 -10.48
N GLU A 145 7.10 15.42 -11.81
CA GLU A 145 6.06 14.95 -12.72
C GLU A 145 5.79 13.46 -12.45
N PHE A 146 4.52 13.08 -12.46
CA PHE A 146 4.11 11.72 -12.16
C PHE A 146 3.36 11.10 -13.34
N ASP A 147 3.78 9.91 -13.76
CA ASP A 147 3.05 9.03 -14.69
C ASP A 147 2.54 9.73 -15.97
N ALA A 148 3.39 10.55 -16.60
CA ALA A 148 3.03 11.34 -17.78
C ALA A 148 2.68 10.47 -19.00
N ASP A 149 3.25 9.27 -19.09
CA ASP A 149 2.97 8.28 -20.13
C ASP A 149 1.86 7.28 -19.74
N GLY A 150 1.36 7.35 -18.49
CA GLY A 150 0.30 6.49 -17.97
C GLY A 150 0.72 5.03 -17.77
N GLN A 151 2.02 4.73 -17.76
CA GLN A 151 2.52 3.37 -17.63
C GLN A 151 2.18 2.76 -16.27
N HIS A 152 2.22 3.54 -15.18
CA HIS A 152 1.93 3.04 -13.84
C HIS A 152 0.45 2.67 -13.66
N VAL A 153 -0.46 3.44 -14.26
CA VAL A 153 -1.89 3.08 -14.31
C VAL A 153 -2.11 1.79 -15.10
N GLN A 154 -1.44 1.65 -16.26
CA GLN A 154 -1.54 0.43 -17.07
C GLN A 154 -1.00 -0.80 -16.34
N ASP A 155 0.07 -0.65 -15.57
CA ASP A 155 0.63 -1.74 -14.75
C ASP A 155 -0.40 -2.23 -13.72
N LEU A 156 -1.09 -1.32 -13.01
CA LEU A 156 -2.15 -1.66 -12.07
C LEU A 156 -3.29 -2.43 -12.75
N GLU A 157 -3.75 -1.96 -13.90
CA GLU A 157 -4.83 -2.59 -14.67
C GLU A 157 -4.44 -4.02 -15.09
N GLN A 158 -3.22 -4.21 -15.61
CA GLN A 158 -2.73 -5.54 -15.96
C GLN A 158 -2.59 -6.48 -14.76
N TRP A 159 -2.21 -5.95 -13.59
CA TRP A 159 -2.11 -6.77 -12.37
C TRP A 159 -3.49 -7.15 -11.84
N ILE A 160 -4.47 -6.23 -11.91
CA ILE A 160 -5.87 -6.51 -11.59
C ILE A 160 -6.39 -7.64 -12.48
N ASP A 161 -6.25 -7.51 -13.81
CA ASP A 161 -6.76 -8.49 -14.77
C ASP A 161 -6.17 -9.89 -14.55
N ARG A 162 -4.87 -9.97 -14.24
CA ARG A 162 -4.20 -11.24 -13.93
C ARG A 162 -4.74 -11.91 -12.67
N MET A 163 -4.93 -11.15 -11.59
CA MET A 163 -5.49 -11.71 -10.35
C MET A 163 -6.97 -12.08 -10.51
N ASP A 164 -7.75 -11.26 -11.22
CA ASP A 164 -9.19 -11.48 -11.39
C ASP A 164 -9.50 -12.76 -12.19
N GLN A 165 -8.63 -13.14 -13.14
CA GLN A 165 -8.74 -14.42 -13.86
C GLN A 165 -8.69 -15.65 -12.96
N GLU A 166 -8.00 -15.58 -11.82
CA GLU A 166 -7.94 -16.67 -10.84
C GLU A 166 -9.07 -16.59 -9.80
N LEU A 167 -9.68 -15.42 -9.62
CA LEU A 167 -10.65 -15.18 -8.56
C LEU A 167 -12.02 -15.77 -8.91
N PRO A 168 -12.78 -16.25 -7.90
CA PRO A 168 -14.18 -16.59 -8.11
C PRO A 168 -14.98 -15.33 -8.50
N PRO A 169 -15.99 -15.47 -9.37
CA PRO A 169 -16.81 -14.33 -9.81
C PRO A 169 -17.43 -13.56 -8.63
N LEU A 170 -17.31 -12.23 -8.64
CA LEU A 170 -17.90 -11.37 -7.63
C LEU A 170 -19.39 -11.15 -7.93
N THR A 171 -20.26 -11.88 -7.25
CA THR A 171 -21.72 -11.83 -7.48
C THR A 171 -22.47 -10.97 -6.46
N SER A 172 -21.81 -10.53 -5.39
CA SER A 172 -22.40 -9.70 -4.34
C SER A 172 -21.32 -8.89 -3.62
N PHE A 173 -21.71 -7.87 -2.88
CA PHE A 173 -20.79 -7.16 -1.99
C PHE A 173 -20.20 -8.11 -0.95
N ILE A 174 -18.90 -7.98 -0.71
CA ILE A 174 -18.18 -8.74 0.31
C ILE A 174 -17.88 -7.86 1.53
N LEU A 175 -17.90 -8.47 2.71
CA LEU A 175 -17.43 -7.84 3.94
C LEU A 175 -15.90 -7.83 3.94
N PRO A 176 -15.25 -6.72 4.37
CA PRO A 176 -13.80 -6.65 4.44
C PRO A 176 -13.26 -7.60 5.50
N SER A 177 -12.84 -8.79 5.07
CA SER A 177 -12.48 -9.93 5.91
C SER A 177 -11.59 -10.90 5.11
N GLY A 178 -11.36 -12.13 5.60
CA GLY A 178 -10.59 -13.14 4.87
C GLY A 178 -9.13 -13.30 5.31
N GLY A 179 -8.86 -13.15 6.61
CA GLY A 179 -7.51 -13.26 7.17
C GLY A 179 -6.83 -11.90 7.37
N LYS A 180 -5.68 -11.89 8.07
CA LYS A 180 -4.97 -10.65 8.42
C LYS A 180 -4.53 -9.87 7.18
N ALA A 181 -3.91 -10.55 6.21
CA ALA A 181 -3.47 -9.96 4.95
C ALA A 181 -4.63 -9.28 4.20
N ALA A 182 -5.70 -10.02 3.90
CA ALA A 182 -6.87 -9.48 3.21
C ALA A 182 -7.54 -8.32 3.96
N ALA A 183 -7.72 -8.44 5.28
CA ALA A 183 -8.29 -7.38 6.10
C ALA A 183 -7.44 -6.11 6.08
N SER A 184 -6.11 -6.24 6.19
CA SER A 184 -5.19 -5.09 6.10
C SER A 184 -5.18 -4.45 4.71
N LEU A 185 -5.29 -5.23 3.64
CA LEU A 185 -5.42 -4.70 2.27
C LEU A 185 -6.73 -3.93 2.09
N HIS A 186 -7.83 -4.37 2.72
CA HIS A 186 -9.06 -3.58 2.76
C HIS A 186 -8.93 -2.28 3.55
N ILE A 187 -8.14 -2.24 4.62
CA ILE A 187 -7.81 -1.00 5.34
C ILE A 187 -7.02 -0.07 4.40
N ALA A 188 -5.95 -0.57 3.77
CA ALA A 188 -5.16 0.19 2.81
C ALA A 188 -6.03 0.75 1.68
N ARG A 189 -6.96 -0.05 1.13
CA ARG A 189 -7.95 0.41 0.14
C ARG A 189 -8.79 1.59 0.63
N THR A 190 -9.32 1.52 1.85
CA THR A 190 -10.12 2.63 2.39
C THR A 190 -9.30 3.88 2.69
N THR A 191 -8.04 3.71 3.12
CA THR A 191 -7.08 4.81 3.27
C THR A 191 -6.75 5.42 1.90
N CYS A 192 -6.55 4.61 0.86
CA CYS A 192 -6.31 5.06 -0.51
C CYS A 192 -7.45 5.95 -1.01
N ARG A 193 -8.69 5.52 -0.82
CA ARG A 193 -9.87 6.33 -1.15
C ARG A 193 -9.96 7.62 -0.33
N ARG A 194 -9.42 7.65 0.89
CA ARG A 194 -9.33 8.88 1.70
C ARG A 194 -8.28 9.82 1.12
N THR A 195 -7.10 9.32 0.77
CA THR A 195 -6.06 10.08 0.07
C THR A 195 -6.59 10.66 -1.24
N GLU A 196 -7.27 9.85 -2.05
CA GLU A 196 -7.94 10.29 -3.28
C GLU A 196 -8.86 11.50 -3.05
N ARG A 197 -9.68 11.49 -2.00
CA ARG A 197 -10.56 12.62 -1.66
C ARG A 197 -9.82 13.88 -1.23
N ARG A 198 -8.58 13.77 -0.75
CA ARG A 198 -7.72 14.93 -0.43
C ARG A 198 -7.03 15.49 -1.67
N VAL A 199 -6.65 14.61 -2.59
CA VAL A 199 -5.94 14.97 -3.82
C VAL A 199 -6.89 15.45 -4.92
N ALA A 200 -8.12 14.92 -5.00
CA ALA A 200 -9.05 15.20 -6.09
C ALA A 200 -9.36 16.69 -6.29
N PRO A 201 -9.62 17.51 -5.25
CA PRO A 201 -9.79 18.96 -5.42
C PRO A 201 -8.53 19.63 -5.99
N MET A 202 -7.35 19.24 -5.50
CA MET A 202 -6.07 19.78 -5.98
C MET A 202 -5.82 19.44 -7.46
N ALA A 203 -6.24 18.24 -7.91
CA ALA A 203 -6.13 17.83 -9.30
C ALA A 203 -7.09 18.63 -10.21
N GLN A 204 -8.32 18.87 -9.74
CA GLN A 204 -9.30 19.71 -10.45
C GLN A 204 -8.81 21.16 -10.59
N GLU A 205 -8.08 21.66 -9.61
CA GLU A 205 -7.44 22.99 -9.62
C GLU A 205 -6.09 23.01 -10.36
N HIS A 206 -5.67 21.89 -10.97
CA HIS A 206 -4.39 21.74 -11.65
C HIS A 206 -3.15 22.03 -10.79
N ARG A 207 -3.27 21.86 -9.46
CA ARG A 207 -2.17 22.05 -8.50
C ARG A 207 -1.26 20.83 -8.41
N VAL A 208 -1.79 19.66 -8.75
CA VAL A 208 -1.08 18.39 -8.89
C VAL A 208 -1.35 17.81 -10.27
N ASP A 209 -0.59 16.78 -10.65
CA ASP A 209 -0.79 16.11 -11.94
C ASP A 209 -2.10 15.32 -11.91
N GLN A 210 -2.87 15.40 -13.00
CA GLN A 210 -4.13 14.67 -13.12
C GLN A 210 -3.92 13.15 -13.01
N SER A 211 -2.77 12.66 -13.47
CA SER A 211 -2.33 11.27 -13.37
C SER A 211 -2.27 10.76 -11.93
N VAL A 212 -1.96 11.61 -10.93
CA VAL A 212 -1.97 11.23 -9.51
C VAL A 212 -3.37 10.79 -9.08
N ALA A 213 -4.39 11.58 -9.41
CA ALA A 213 -5.77 11.25 -9.05
C ALA A 213 -6.26 9.99 -9.78
N ILE A 214 -5.89 9.82 -11.05
CA ILE A 214 -6.21 8.62 -11.85
C ILE A 214 -5.55 7.38 -11.22
N TYR A 215 -4.28 7.47 -10.85
CA TYR A 215 -3.54 6.39 -10.22
C TYR A 215 -4.13 6.00 -8.87
N LEU A 216 -4.44 6.95 -7.99
CA LEU A 216 -5.05 6.66 -6.69
C LEU A 216 -6.42 5.98 -6.83
N ASN A 217 -7.25 6.43 -7.78
CA ASN A 217 -8.52 5.78 -8.09
C ASN A 217 -8.29 4.31 -8.48
N ARG A 218 -7.39 4.05 -9.43
CA ARG A 218 -7.08 2.69 -9.90
C ARG A 218 -6.39 1.83 -8.85
N LEU A 219 -5.55 2.42 -8.01
CA LEU A 219 -4.89 1.74 -6.90
C LEU A 219 -5.91 1.22 -5.88
N SER A 220 -7.02 1.94 -5.67
CA SER A 220 -8.07 1.46 -4.78
C SER A 220 -8.77 0.20 -5.30
N ASP A 221 -8.91 0.06 -6.63
CA ASP A 221 -9.39 -1.17 -7.27
C ASP A 221 -8.36 -2.30 -7.13
N TYR A 222 -7.08 -2.00 -7.40
CA TYR A 222 -5.99 -2.97 -7.21
C TYR A 222 -5.94 -3.53 -5.79
N LEU A 223 -6.01 -2.67 -4.77
CA LEU A 223 -6.00 -3.08 -3.36
C LEU A 223 -7.23 -3.91 -2.99
N PHE A 224 -8.38 -3.66 -3.63
CA PHE A 224 -9.57 -4.52 -3.48
C PHE A 224 -9.29 -5.92 -4.04
N THR A 225 -8.77 -6.01 -5.27
CA THR A 225 -8.45 -7.28 -5.94
C THR A 225 -7.38 -8.05 -5.17
N CYS A 226 -6.32 -7.38 -4.67
CA CYS A 226 -5.33 -7.99 -3.80
C CYS A 226 -5.94 -8.58 -2.53
N ALA A 227 -6.88 -7.88 -1.89
CA ALA A 227 -7.51 -8.38 -0.67
C ALA A 227 -8.25 -9.71 -0.93
N ARG A 228 -9.00 -9.79 -2.04
CA ARG A 228 -9.67 -11.02 -2.49
C ARG A 228 -8.67 -12.13 -2.79
N TYR A 229 -7.61 -11.79 -3.52
CA TYR A 229 -6.56 -12.73 -3.93
C TYR A 229 -5.82 -13.30 -2.72
N ALA A 230 -5.43 -12.45 -1.77
CA ALA A 230 -4.79 -12.85 -0.52
C ALA A 230 -5.68 -13.77 0.33
N ALA A 231 -6.99 -13.48 0.41
CA ALA A 231 -7.94 -14.35 1.11
C ALA A 231 -8.01 -15.73 0.46
N MET A 232 -8.18 -15.78 -0.87
CA MET A 232 -8.25 -17.03 -1.62
C MET A 232 -6.97 -17.88 -1.47
N LYS A 233 -5.80 -17.26 -1.66
CA LYS A 233 -4.50 -17.93 -1.55
C LYS A 233 -4.14 -18.33 -0.12
N GLY A 234 -4.74 -17.69 0.87
CA GLY A 234 -4.65 -18.07 2.29
C GLY A 234 -5.65 -19.15 2.72
N GLY A 235 -6.49 -19.65 1.80
CA GLY A 235 -7.53 -20.64 2.09
C GLY A 235 -8.74 -20.07 2.85
N PHE A 236 -8.89 -18.74 2.91
CA PHE A 236 -10.04 -18.08 3.53
C PHE A 236 -11.17 -17.91 2.53
N LYS A 237 -12.41 -17.91 3.03
CA LYS A 237 -13.61 -17.64 2.23
C LYS A 237 -14.07 -16.21 2.44
N GLU A 238 -14.40 -15.55 1.35
CA GLU A 238 -15.04 -14.23 1.38
C GLU A 238 -16.44 -14.32 2.00
N VAL A 239 -16.79 -13.34 2.83
CA VAL A 239 -18.11 -13.28 3.48
C VAL A 239 -19.00 -12.33 2.71
N ALA A 240 -20.01 -12.87 2.02
CA ALA A 240 -21.01 -12.06 1.33
C ALA A 240 -21.83 -11.22 2.32
N TYR A 241 -22.08 -9.96 1.96
CA TYR A 241 -22.98 -9.07 2.68
C TYR A 241 -24.40 -9.62 2.66
N LYS A 242 -25.04 -9.64 3.83
CA LYS A 242 -26.44 -10.05 4.00
C LYS A 242 -27.28 -8.84 4.41
N LYS A 243 -28.19 -8.41 3.55
CA LYS A 243 -29.15 -7.35 3.89
C LYS A 243 -30.05 -7.84 5.04
N PRO A 244 -30.14 -7.12 6.17
CA PRO A 244 -31.06 -7.48 7.24
C PRO A 244 -32.50 -7.50 6.70
N ARG A 245 -33.25 -8.58 6.95
CA ARG A 245 -34.68 -8.58 6.62
C ARG A 245 -35.42 -7.67 7.62
N PRO A 246 -36.34 -6.82 7.16
CA PRO A 246 -37.19 -6.08 8.09
C PRO A 246 -38.02 -7.07 8.93
N PRO A 247 -38.31 -6.74 10.20
CA PRO A 247 -39.16 -7.59 11.03
C PRO A 247 -40.50 -7.80 10.32
N ARG A 248 -40.92 -9.07 10.24
CA ARG A 248 -42.18 -9.46 9.59
C ARG A 248 -43.32 -8.77 10.37
N ALA A 249 -44.07 -7.88 9.71
CA ALA A 249 -45.24 -7.28 10.33
C ALA A 249 -46.14 -8.39 10.86
N LYS A 250 -46.48 -8.36 12.17
CA LYS A 250 -47.44 -9.30 12.75
C LYS A 250 -48.73 -9.12 11.95
N ARG A 251 -49.13 -10.16 11.20
CA ARG A 251 -50.47 -10.22 10.59
C ARG A 251 -51.46 -9.97 11.73
N GLY A 252 -52.14 -8.82 11.69
CA GLY A 252 -53.20 -8.53 12.64
C GLY A 252 -54.16 -9.71 12.65
N THR A 253 -54.43 -10.23 13.84
CA THR A 253 -55.56 -11.11 14.09
C THR A 253 -56.79 -10.46 13.48
N LYS A 254 -57.37 -11.08 12.44
CA LYS A 254 -58.71 -10.70 11.97
C LYS A 254 -59.63 -10.81 13.19
N ALA A 255 -60.14 -9.69 13.66
CA ALA A 255 -61.27 -9.68 14.57
C ALA A 255 -62.40 -10.44 13.85
N SER A 256 -62.84 -11.54 14.44
CA SER A 256 -64.07 -12.22 14.05
C SER A 256 -65.21 -11.23 14.19
N ALA A 257 -65.90 -10.94 13.09
CA ALA A 257 -67.13 -10.17 13.10
C ALA A 257 -68.18 -10.89 13.98
N PRO A 258 -68.96 -10.18 14.81
CA PRO A 258 -70.04 -10.80 15.56
C PRO A 258 -71.16 -11.19 14.59
N SER A 259 -71.64 -12.42 14.72
CA SER A 259 -72.82 -12.94 14.05
C SER A 259 -74.05 -12.15 14.47
N SER A 260 -74.66 -11.38 13.57
CA SER A 260 -75.99 -10.82 13.76
C SER A 260 -77.02 -11.94 13.60
N SER A 261 -77.56 -12.40 14.74
CA SER A 261 -78.85 -13.09 14.81
C SER A 261 -79.96 -12.09 14.47
N ASN A 262 -80.64 -12.31 13.35
CA ASN A 262 -81.96 -11.71 13.11
C ASN A 262 -82.99 -12.83 13.36
N ASP A 263 -83.60 -12.79 14.53
CA ASP A 263 -84.89 -13.38 14.82
C ASP A 263 -85.94 -12.25 14.84
N GLU A 264 -87.19 -12.66 14.58
CA GLU A 264 -88.49 -11.96 14.71
C GLU A 264 -89.14 -11.42 13.42
N ASP A 265 -89.97 -12.28 12.83
CA ASP A 265 -91.44 -12.17 12.72
C ASP A 265 -92.05 -10.82 12.26
N VAL A 266 -92.61 -10.80 11.03
CA VAL A 266 -94.05 -10.71 10.67
C VAL A 266 -94.20 -11.02 9.17
#